data_AF-A0A6B1EC24-F1
#
_entry.id   AF-A0A6B1EC24-F1
#
_cell.length_a   1.000
_cell.length_b   1.000
_cell.length_c   1.000
_cell.angle_alpha   90.00
_cell.angle_beta   90.00
_cell.angle_gamma   90.00
#
_symmetry.space_group_name_H-M   'P 1'
#
loop_
_entity.id
_entity.type
_entity.pdbx_description
1 polymer ?
#
loop_
_entity_poly.entity_id
_entity_poly.type
_entity_poly.pdbx_seq_one_letter_code
_entity_poly.pdbx_strand_id
1 'polypeptide(L)'
;MVDEIPPDQAQIEWLGTTAAAKRLGITTRTLYRFIDEGYIAAYRMGRVIRVKGEDVDAYIESCRIEPGTISHLYPEVAPRGADADSGDDD
;
A
#
# COMPACT_ATOMS: atom_id res chain seq x y z
N MET A 1 -0.39 -29.13 -34.16
CA MET A 1 0.71 -29.03 -33.19
C MET A 1 0.46 -27.73 -32.46
N VAL A 2 -0.18 -27.81 -31.29
CA VAL A 2 -0.39 -26.64 -30.44
C VAL A 2 0.93 -26.39 -29.73
N ASP A 3 1.60 -25.28 -30.02
CA ASP A 3 2.75 -24.83 -29.26
C ASP A 3 2.25 -24.49 -27.84
N GLU A 4 2.35 -25.47 -26.96
CA GLU A 4 2.23 -25.26 -25.51
C GLU A 4 3.47 -24.47 -25.10
N ILE A 5 3.31 -23.14 -24.98
CA ILE A 5 4.36 -22.26 -24.47
C ILE A 5 4.60 -22.70 -23.01
N PRO A 6 5.78 -23.23 -22.67
CA PRO A 6 6.04 -23.69 -21.31
C PRO A 6 5.93 -22.51 -20.35
N PRO A 7 5.21 -22.63 -19.22
CA PRO A 7 5.02 -21.55 -18.26
C PRO A 7 6.26 -21.45 -17.36
N ASP A 8 7.44 -21.17 -17.94
CA ASP A 8 8.64 -20.93 -17.12
C ASP A 8 9.69 -20.06 -17.81
N GLN A 9 9.23 -18.90 -18.26
CA GLN A 9 10.09 -17.72 -18.36
C GLN A 9 9.33 -16.64 -17.60
N ALA A 10 9.54 -16.54 -16.28
CA ALA A 10 9.03 -15.41 -15.50
C ALA A 10 9.66 -14.13 -16.06
N GLN A 11 9.03 -13.56 -17.10
CA GLN A 11 9.48 -12.32 -17.71
C GLN A 11 9.32 -11.24 -16.64
N ILE A 12 10.44 -10.67 -16.21
CA ILE A 12 10.44 -9.59 -15.22
C ILE A 12 9.60 -8.44 -15.78
N GLU A 13 8.49 -8.13 -15.09
CA GLU A 13 7.68 -6.97 -15.43
C GLU A 13 8.43 -5.70 -15.01
N TRP A 14 8.83 -4.88 -15.98
CA TRP A 14 9.52 -3.61 -15.74
C TRP A 14 8.58 -2.41 -15.82
N LEU A 15 8.37 -1.74 -14.69
CA LEU A 15 7.57 -0.52 -14.61
C LEU A 15 8.45 0.73 -14.70
N GLY A 16 7.96 1.75 -15.40
CA GLY A 16 8.48 3.11 -15.27
C GLY A 16 7.98 3.77 -13.98
N THR A 17 8.62 4.86 -13.56
CA THR A 17 8.28 5.55 -12.30
C THR A 17 6.83 6.04 -12.24
N THR A 18 6.28 6.56 -13.33
CA THR A 18 4.85 6.94 -13.39
C THR A 18 3.91 5.76 -13.23
N ALA A 19 4.22 4.61 -13.85
CA ALA A 19 3.39 3.42 -13.76
C ALA A 19 3.44 2.80 -12.36
N ALA A 20 4.64 2.71 -11.77
CA ALA A 20 4.83 2.23 -10.40
C ALA A 20 4.11 3.13 -9.38
N ALA A 21 4.24 4.46 -9.50
CA ALA A 21 3.57 5.40 -8.61
C ALA A 21 2.04 5.26 -8.70
N LYS A 22 1.49 5.11 -9.92
CA LYS A 22 0.07 4.85 -10.14
C LYS A 22 -0.38 3.53 -9.51
N ARG A 23 0.40 2.46 -9.63
CA ARG A 23 0.12 1.14 -9.04
C ARG A 23 0.06 1.20 -7.50
N LEU A 24 0.95 1.99 -6.89
CA LEU A 24 0.96 2.25 -5.44
C LEU A 24 -0.10 3.24 -4.96
N GLY A 25 -0.77 3.97 -5.86
CA GLY A 25 -1.69 5.04 -5.48
C GLY A 25 -1.01 6.28 -4.88
N ILE A 26 0.26 6.53 -5.21
CA ILE A 26 1.05 7.66 -4.68
C ILE A 26 1.53 8.60 -5.80
N THR A 27 2.09 9.75 -5.43
CA THR A 27 2.74 10.65 -6.39
C THR A 27 4.12 10.11 -6.80
N THR A 28 4.60 10.46 -8.01
CA THR A 28 5.97 10.12 -8.44
C THR A 28 7.04 10.70 -7.51
N ARG A 29 6.77 11.86 -6.89
CA ARG A 29 7.65 12.45 -5.87
C ARG A 29 7.79 11.54 -4.65
N THR A 30 6.68 10.97 -4.17
CA THR A 30 6.70 10.01 -3.06
C THR A 30 7.42 8.71 -3.47
N LEU A 31 7.17 8.22 -4.69
CA LEU A 31 7.92 7.06 -5.20
C LEU A 31 9.43 7.31 -5.21
N TYR A 32 9.89 8.48 -5.68
CA TYR A 32 11.32 8.81 -5.63
C TYR A 32 11.88 8.84 -4.22
N ARG A 33 11.11 9.30 -3.23
CA ARG A 33 11.52 9.21 -1.82
C ARG A 33 11.66 7.76 -1.36
N PHE A 34 10.72 6.89 -1.72
CA PHE A 34 10.81 5.48 -1.35
C PHE A 34 12.00 4.77 -1.99
N ILE A 35 12.37 5.16 -3.21
CA ILE A 35 13.58 4.67 -3.88
C ILE A 35 14.83 5.20 -3.17
N ASP A 36 14.88 6.49 -2.82
CA ASP A 36 16.02 7.13 -2.16
C ASP A 36 16.24 6.59 -0.73
N GLU A 37 15.15 6.34 0.00
CA GLU A 37 15.16 5.73 1.34
C GLU A 37 15.40 4.21 1.31
N GLY A 38 15.43 3.60 0.11
CA GLY A 38 15.73 2.18 -0.08
C GLY A 38 14.56 1.22 0.18
N TYR A 39 13.33 1.71 0.33
CA TYR A 39 12.16 0.85 0.48
C TYR A 39 11.80 0.08 -0.78
N ILE A 40 12.07 0.66 -1.96
CA ILE A 40 11.78 0.03 -3.26
C ILE A 40 13.03 0.09 -4.12
N ALA A 41 13.52 -1.08 -4.57
CA ALA A 41 14.67 -1.17 -5.44
C ALA A 41 14.35 -0.60 -6.83
N ALA A 42 15.22 0.28 -7.33
CA ALA A 42 15.10 0.85 -8.67
C ALA A 42 16.40 0.74 -9.44
N TYR A 43 16.27 0.61 -10.77
CA TYR A 43 17.35 0.32 -11.68
C TYR A 43 17.44 1.42 -12.72
N ARG A 44 18.63 2.00 -12.86
CA ARG A 44 18.89 3.03 -13.88
C ARG A 44 19.20 2.34 -15.21
N MET A 45 18.30 2.49 -16.18
CA MET A 45 18.49 2.02 -17.56
C MET A 45 18.79 3.23 -18.44
N GLY A 46 20.07 3.61 -18.48
CA GLY A 46 20.52 4.84 -19.14
C GLY A 46 19.96 6.10 -18.47
N ARG A 47 19.01 6.77 -19.12
CA ARG A 47 18.38 8.01 -18.63
C ARG A 47 17.06 7.77 -17.88
N VAL A 48 16.52 6.56 -17.90
CA VAL A 48 15.24 6.23 -17.27
C VAL A 48 15.45 5.36 -16.04
N ILE A 49 14.56 5.53 -15.07
CA ILE A 49 14.49 4.69 -13.87
C ILE A 49 13.39 3.66 -14.11
N ARG A 50 13.71 2.39 -13.85
CA ARG A 50 12.76 1.27 -13.88
C ARG A 50 12.69 0.60 -12.52
N VAL A 51 11.54 0.03 -12.22
CA VAL A 51 11.25 -0.71 -10.99
C VAL A 51 10.67 -2.06 -11.42
N LYS A 52 10.99 -3.14 -10.72
CA LYS A 52 10.33 -4.43 -10.99
C LYS A 52 8.90 -4.38 -10.45
N GLY A 53 7.94 -4.91 -11.20
CA GLY A 53 6.55 -5.02 -10.76
C GLY A 53 6.44 -5.78 -9.44
N GLU A 54 7.20 -6.86 -9.32
CA GLU A 54 7.22 -7.71 -8.12
C GLU A 54 7.72 -6.98 -6.86
N ASP A 55 8.73 -6.09 -6.99
CA ASP A 55 9.20 -5.27 -5.86
C ASP A 55 8.13 -4.27 -5.41
N VAL A 56 7.33 -3.75 -6.36
CA VAL A 56 6.19 -2.86 -6.05
C VAL A 56 5.09 -3.63 -5.33
N ASP A 57 4.75 -4.83 -5.81
CA ASP A 57 3.72 -5.67 -5.21
C ASP A 57 4.12 -6.14 -3.81
N ALA A 58 5.38 -6.52 -3.61
CA ALA A 58 5.93 -6.86 -2.30
C ALA A 58 5.84 -5.69 -1.32
N TYR A 59 6.11 -4.46 -1.79
CA TYR A 59 5.94 -3.27 -0.96
C TYR A 59 4.47 -3.02 -0.59
N ILE A 60 3.53 -3.23 -1.51
CA ILE A 60 2.08 -3.14 -1.22
C ILE A 60 1.71 -4.11 -0.09
N GLU A 61 2.14 -5.37 -0.19
CA GLU A 61 1.84 -6.36 0.84
C GLU A 61 2.50 -6.00 2.19
N SER A 62 3.70 -5.43 2.18
CA SER A 62 4.35 -4.97 3.41
C SER A 62 3.61 -3.83 4.12
N CYS A 63 2.84 -3.05 3.36
CA CYS A 63 2.03 -1.94 3.87
C CYS A 63 0.62 -2.38 4.28
N ARG A 64 0.29 -3.66 4.14
CA ARG A 64 -1.03 -4.20 4.47
C ARG A 64 -1.29 -4.05 5.97
N ILE A 65 -2.42 -3.45 6.30
CA ILE A 65 -2.85 -3.30 7.68
C ILE A 65 -3.79 -4.45 8.04
N GLU A 66 -3.39 -5.24 9.04
CA GLU A 66 -4.20 -6.36 9.50
C GLU A 66 -5.42 -5.89 10.31
N PRO A 67 -6.56 -6.59 10.21
CA PRO A 67 -7.74 -6.31 11.01
C PRO A 67 -7.40 -6.22 12.50
N GLY A 68 -7.93 -5.20 13.18
CA GLY A 68 -7.68 -4.96 14.61
C GLY A 68 -6.49 -4.05 14.91
N THR A 69 -5.54 -3.88 13.98
CA THR A 69 -4.37 -3.00 14.19
C THR A 69 -4.74 -1.51 14.29
N ILE A 70 -5.89 -1.14 13.72
CA ILE A 70 -6.40 0.23 13.67
C ILE A 70 -7.32 0.57 14.87
N SER A 71 -7.55 -0.36 15.82
CA SER A 71 -8.49 -0.10 16.93
C SER A 71 -8.17 1.17 17.73
N HIS A 72 -6.90 1.54 17.83
CA HIS A 72 -6.44 2.75 18.51
C HIS A 72 -6.79 4.07 17.78
N LEU A 73 -7.21 4.02 16.50
CA LEU A 73 -7.68 5.19 15.76
C LEU A 73 -9.15 5.53 16.07
N TYR A 74 -9.89 4.63 16.71
CA TYR A 74 -11.26 4.89 17.16
C TYR A 74 -11.26 5.16 18.67
N PRO A 75 -11.69 6.34 19.13
CA PRO A 75 -11.95 6.52 20.55
C PRO A 75 -13.04 5.52 20.98
N GLU A 76 -12.88 4.91 22.16
CA GLU A 76 -14.00 4.19 22.79
C GLU A 76 -15.15 5.19 22.89
N VAL A 77 -16.25 4.89 22.20
CA VAL A 77 -17.48 5.67 22.31
C VAL A 77 -17.94 5.47 23.75
N ALA A 78 -17.57 6.40 24.63
CA ALA A 78 -18.07 6.42 25.99
C ALA A 78 -19.60 6.37 25.90
N PRO A 79 -20.28 5.40 26.53
CA PRO A 79 -21.72 5.36 26.50
C PRO A 79 -22.21 6.71 27.01
N ARG A 80 -22.91 7.45 26.14
CA ARG A 80 -23.54 8.72 26.48
C ARG A 80 -24.38 8.44 27.72
N GLY A 81 -24.02 9.09 28.82
CA GLY A 81 -24.59 8.86 30.13
C GLY A 81 -26.10 8.79 30.04
N ALA A 82 -26.66 7.78 30.68
CA ALA A 82 -28.02 7.82 31.14
C ALA A 82 -28.14 9.08 32.01
N ASP A 83 -28.59 10.18 31.41
CA ASP A 83 -29.17 11.29 32.15
C ASP A 83 -30.42 10.70 32.81
N ALA A 84 -30.20 10.18 34.01
CA ALA A 84 -31.23 9.69 34.89
C ALA A 84 -32.20 10.85 35.14
N ASP A 85 -33.36 10.71 34.53
CA ASP A 85 -34.65 11.13 35.07
C ASP A 85 -34.58 11.15 36.60
N SER A 86 -34.44 12.35 37.16
CA SER A 86 -34.79 12.64 38.55
C SER A 86 -35.95 13.62 38.48
N GLY A 87 -37.13 13.05 38.22
CA GLY A 87 -38.35 13.60 38.78
C GLY A 87 -38.34 13.36 40.29
N ASP A 88 -38.41 14.44 41.05
CA ASP A 88 -38.74 14.53 42.48
C ASP A 88 -39.23 15.99 42.63
N ASP A 89 -40.51 16.29 42.42
CA ASP A 89 -41.64 16.20 43.36
C ASP A 89 -41.42 17.02 44.66
N ASP A 90 -41.80 18.30 44.62
CA ASP A 90 -42.58 19.03 45.66
C ASP A 90 -43.05 20.41 45.12
#